data_AF-A0A0K2WCL9-F1
#
_entry.id   AF-A0A0K2WCL9-F1
#
_cell.length_a   1.000
_cell.length_b   1.000
_cell.length_c   1.000
_cell.angle_alpha   90.00
_cell.angle_beta   90.00
_cell.angle_gamma   90.00
#
_symmetry.space_group_name_H-M   'P 1'
#
loop_
_entity.id
_entity.type
_entity.pdbx_description
1 polymer ?
#
loop_
_entity_poly.entity_id
_entity_poly.type
_entity_poly.pdbx_seq_one_letter_code
_entity_poly.pdbx_strand_id
1 'polypeptide(L)'
;MNLIEAVKEFETLANQPVRPYSTVDFGRGKKEGVYSVLVDAIDAYEIITSLRSKLGNELITFIGTTNFLSDDAPEDGMVEVVLGKGESQFDILRIAETDACNYDMMTEELIEKLQEYDRAFGIDITQAETDTVQFFLKNEPEDWKWFCKDLYDFCPDIVDQGCGNLEVLESEIKKRKAVFLWWD
;
A
#
# COMPACT_ATOMS: atom_id res chain seq x y z
N MET A 1 -21.30 5.00 1.40
CA MET A 1 -21.01 6.42 1.19
C MET A 1 -20.67 6.65 -0.27
N ASN A 2 -21.19 7.70 -0.92
CA ASN A 2 -20.75 8.07 -2.28
C ASN A 2 -19.45 8.90 -2.23
N LEU A 3 -18.83 9.15 -3.39
CA LEU A 3 -17.52 9.84 -3.46
C LEU A 3 -17.54 11.24 -2.83
N ILE A 4 -18.62 12.02 -3.00
CA ILE A 4 -18.71 13.38 -2.46
C ILE A 4 -18.76 13.35 -0.93
N GLU A 5 -19.52 12.42 -0.37
CA GLU A 5 -19.59 12.22 1.07
C GLU A 5 -18.25 11.71 1.63
N ALA A 6 -17.57 10.81 0.91
CA ALA A 6 -16.28 10.26 1.30
C ALA A 6 -15.18 11.30 1.33
N VAL A 7 -15.15 12.22 0.36
CA VAL A 7 -14.21 13.33 0.35
C VAL A 7 -14.42 14.24 1.57
N LYS A 8 -15.67 14.57 1.93
CA LYS A 8 -15.96 15.41 3.12
C LYS A 8 -15.54 14.73 4.42
N GLU A 9 -15.80 13.43 4.54
CA GLU A 9 -15.35 12.65 5.69
C GLU A 9 -13.83 12.60 5.75
N PHE A 10 -13.16 12.46 4.60
CA PHE A 10 -11.71 12.45 4.51
C PHE A 10 -11.08 13.77 4.96
N GLU A 11 -11.62 14.91 4.50
CA GLU A 11 -11.22 16.25 4.97
C GLU A 11 -11.40 16.40 6.48
N THR A 12 -12.49 15.85 7.02
CA THR A 12 -12.80 15.92 8.46
C THR A 12 -11.81 15.11 9.28
N LEU A 13 -11.49 13.88 8.85
CA LEU A 13 -10.55 13.00 9.55
C LEU A 13 -9.11 13.50 9.46
N ALA A 14 -8.70 14.02 8.30
CA ALA A 14 -7.36 14.55 8.08
C ALA A 14 -7.17 15.97 8.63
N ASN A 15 -8.26 16.63 9.04
CA ASN A 15 -8.30 18.02 9.52
C ASN A 15 -7.63 19.01 8.55
N GLN A 16 -7.77 18.78 7.25
CA GLN A 16 -7.18 19.61 6.20
C GLN A 16 -7.92 19.41 4.86
N PRO A 17 -7.81 20.36 3.92
CA PRO A 17 -8.37 20.20 2.58
C PRO A 17 -7.74 19.03 1.82
N VAL A 18 -8.55 18.28 1.08
CA VAL A 18 -8.02 17.25 0.16
C VAL A 18 -7.40 17.88 -1.09
N ARG A 19 -6.37 17.23 -1.61
CA ARG A 19 -5.79 17.47 -2.93
C ARG A 19 -6.56 16.65 -3.96
N PRO A 20 -6.86 17.18 -5.17
CA PRO A 20 -7.61 16.46 -6.21
C PRO A 20 -6.74 15.50 -7.04
N TYR A 21 -5.62 15.03 -6.48
CA TYR A 21 -4.69 14.07 -7.08
C TYR A 21 -4.03 13.25 -5.97
N SER A 22 -3.46 12.10 -6.33
CA SER A 22 -2.43 11.42 -5.53
C SER A 22 -1.09 11.53 -6.21
N THR A 23 -0.02 11.20 -5.49
CA THR A 23 1.33 11.15 -6.05
C THR A 23 1.68 9.76 -6.58
N VAL A 24 2.57 9.73 -7.57
CA VAL A 24 3.20 8.53 -8.17
C VAL A 24 4.66 8.86 -8.49
N ASP A 25 5.49 7.88 -8.87
CA ASP A 25 6.93 8.08 -9.13
C ASP A 25 7.62 8.86 -7.99
N PHE A 26 7.50 8.32 -6.78
CA PHE A 26 8.13 8.85 -5.56
C PHE A 26 7.81 10.34 -5.33
N GLY A 27 6.56 10.76 -5.60
CA GLY A 27 6.15 12.15 -5.46
C GLY A 27 6.32 13.03 -6.70
N ARG A 28 7.04 12.57 -7.74
CA ARG A 28 7.37 13.38 -8.92
C ARG A 28 6.21 13.47 -9.91
N GLY A 29 5.36 12.46 -9.94
CA GLY A 29 4.16 12.39 -10.77
C GLY A 29 2.88 12.67 -9.98
N LYS A 30 1.82 13.01 -10.72
CA LYS A 30 0.47 13.21 -10.17
C LYS A 30 -0.54 12.36 -10.91
N LYS A 31 -1.37 11.64 -10.16
CA LYS A 31 -2.53 10.90 -10.66
C LYS A 31 -3.80 11.69 -10.36
N GLU A 32 -4.42 12.23 -11.40
CA GLU A 32 -5.70 12.94 -11.29
C GLU A 32 -6.89 11.97 -11.16
N GLY A 33 -8.02 12.46 -10.67
CA GLY A 33 -9.25 11.66 -10.54
C GLY A 33 -9.34 10.81 -9.26
N VAL A 34 -8.36 10.99 -8.37
CA VAL A 34 -8.33 10.49 -6.99
C VAL A 34 -8.07 11.67 -6.06
N TYR A 35 -8.19 11.46 -4.74
CA TYR A 35 -8.00 12.48 -3.73
C TYR A 35 -6.92 12.05 -2.75
N SER A 36 -6.18 13.01 -2.21
CA SER A 36 -5.19 12.70 -1.17
C SER A 36 -5.05 13.80 -0.12
N VAL A 37 -4.42 13.45 0.99
CA VAL A 37 -3.94 14.39 2.01
C VAL A 37 -2.53 13.99 2.41
N LEU A 38 -1.76 14.94 2.95
CA LEU A 38 -0.48 14.65 3.60
C LEU A 38 -0.68 14.72 5.11
N VAL A 39 -0.35 13.64 5.81
CA VAL A 39 -0.54 13.54 7.27
C VAL A 39 0.74 12.99 7.90
N ASP A 40 0.90 13.20 9.20
CA ASP A 40 1.95 12.52 9.95
C ASP A 40 1.79 11.00 9.82
N ALA A 41 2.92 10.29 9.62
CA ALA A 41 2.93 8.83 9.43
C ALA A 41 2.21 8.06 10.54
N ILE A 42 2.22 8.60 11.77
CA ILE A 42 1.56 7.98 12.93
C ILE A 42 0.03 7.98 12.83
N ASP A 43 -0.56 8.94 12.11
CA ASP A 43 -2.00 9.11 11.99
C ASP A 43 -2.59 8.35 10.79
N ALA A 44 -1.76 8.05 9.79
CA ALA A 44 -2.19 7.50 8.50
C ALA A 44 -3.02 6.22 8.62
N TYR A 45 -2.59 5.29 9.49
CA TYR A 45 -3.27 4.01 9.68
C TYR A 45 -4.66 4.17 10.33
N GLU A 46 -4.79 5.07 11.31
CA GLU A 46 -6.07 5.36 11.95
C GLU A 46 -7.06 6.01 10.97
N ILE A 47 -6.57 6.91 10.12
CA ILE A 47 -7.37 7.57 9.09
C ILE A 47 -7.91 6.56 8.08
N ILE A 48 -7.06 5.70 7.50
CA ILE A 48 -7.54 4.70 6.52
C ILE A 48 -8.54 3.72 7.16
N THR A 49 -8.30 3.30 8.41
CA THR A 49 -9.17 2.36 9.11
C THR A 49 -10.54 3.00 9.38
N SER A 50 -10.53 4.26 9.84
CA SER A 50 -11.75 5.03 10.10
C SER A 50 -12.56 5.27 8.83
N LEU A 51 -11.90 5.62 7.73
CA LEU A 51 -12.56 5.79 6.43
C LEU A 51 -13.13 4.47 5.92
N ARG A 52 -12.33 3.40 5.85
CA ARG A 52 -12.76 2.08 5.34
C ARG A 52 -14.01 1.56 6.05
N SER A 53 -14.18 1.84 7.35
CA SER A 53 -15.39 1.45 8.10
C SER A 53 -16.69 2.12 7.61
N LYS A 54 -16.60 3.18 6.81
CA LYS A 54 -17.71 4.01 6.31
C LYS A 54 -17.87 3.99 4.79
N LEU A 55 -16.84 3.57 4.05
CA LEU A 55 -16.84 3.54 2.59
C LEU A 55 -17.83 2.49 2.04
N GLY A 56 -18.35 2.74 0.83
CA GLY A 56 -19.05 1.70 0.06
C GLY A 56 -18.06 0.87 -0.77
N ASN A 57 -18.55 -0.19 -1.40
CA ASN A 57 -17.72 -1.15 -2.16
C ASN A 57 -17.09 -0.59 -3.45
N GLU A 58 -17.47 0.63 -3.88
CA GLU A 58 -16.96 1.29 -5.10
C GLU A 58 -15.84 2.30 -4.80
N LEU A 59 -15.40 2.39 -3.54
CA LEU A 59 -14.38 3.32 -3.06
C LEU A 59 -13.32 2.58 -2.27
N ILE A 60 -12.07 3.02 -2.45
CA ILE A 60 -10.91 2.47 -1.74
C ILE A 60 -10.10 3.61 -1.14
N THR A 61 -9.40 3.30 -0.04
CA THR A 61 -8.44 4.20 0.57
C THR A 61 -7.25 3.41 1.10
N PHE A 62 -6.06 4.00 1.03
CA PHE A 62 -4.78 3.37 1.35
C PHE A 62 -3.72 4.45 1.62
N ILE A 63 -2.58 4.04 2.19
CA ILE A 63 -1.39 4.88 2.33
C ILE A 63 -0.64 4.85 1.00
N GLY A 64 -0.45 6.02 0.39
CA GLY A 64 0.28 6.21 -0.87
C GLY A 64 1.77 6.42 -0.61
N THR A 65 2.35 7.40 -1.30
CA THR A 65 3.77 7.75 -1.17
C THR A 65 4.15 8.05 0.28
N THR A 66 5.15 7.31 0.77
CA THR A 66 5.80 7.50 2.06
C THR A 66 7.26 7.93 1.89
N ASN A 67 7.86 7.65 0.74
CA ASN A 67 9.21 8.09 0.37
C ASN A 67 9.17 9.08 -0.80
N PHE A 68 9.17 10.37 -0.48
CA PHE A 68 9.15 11.44 -1.48
C PHE A 68 10.58 11.78 -1.95
N LEU A 69 10.79 11.72 -3.27
CA LEU A 69 12.03 12.06 -3.95
C LEU A 69 11.83 13.21 -4.97
N SER A 70 10.73 13.95 -4.85
CA SER A 70 10.49 15.17 -5.63
C SER A 70 11.17 16.39 -5.00
N ASP A 71 11.45 17.41 -5.81
CA ASP A 71 12.07 18.66 -5.33
C ASP A 71 11.16 19.42 -4.34
N ASP A 72 9.85 19.18 -4.42
CA ASP A 72 8.80 19.74 -3.57
C ASP A 72 8.28 18.73 -2.53
N ALA A 73 9.12 17.77 -2.13
CA ALA A 73 8.80 16.80 -1.09
C ALA A 73 8.26 17.51 0.18
N PRO A 74 7.27 16.90 0.86
CA PRO A 74 6.75 17.44 2.11
C PRO A 74 7.80 17.34 3.22
N GLU A 75 7.46 17.88 4.40
CA GLU A 75 8.31 17.75 5.59
C GLU A 75 8.54 16.26 5.95
N ASP A 76 9.73 15.96 6.47
CA ASP A 76 10.09 14.61 6.90
C ASP A 76 9.05 14.04 7.88
N GLY A 77 8.65 12.78 7.67
CA GLY A 77 7.65 12.10 8.48
C GLY A 77 6.21 12.26 8.00
N MET A 78 5.97 13.08 6.97
CA MET A 78 4.69 13.15 6.28
C MET A 78 4.54 12.01 5.28
N VAL A 79 3.34 11.43 5.21
CA VAL A 79 2.95 10.42 4.24
C VAL A 79 1.66 10.80 3.53
N GLU A 80 1.47 10.28 2.32
CA GLU A 80 0.22 10.44 1.60
C GLU A 80 -0.82 9.42 2.04
N VAL A 81 -2.05 9.86 2.29
CA VAL A 81 -3.23 8.99 2.31
C VAL A 81 -4.06 9.28 1.08
N VAL A 82 -4.55 8.24 0.41
CA VAL A 82 -5.25 8.32 -0.87
C VAL A 82 -6.68 7.80 -0.72
N LEU A 83 -7.62 8.44 -1.41
CA LEU A 83 -9.02 8.04 -1.57
C LEU A 83 -9.38 8.06 -3.05
N GLY A 84 -9.89 6.95 -3.58
CA GLY A 84 -10.24 6.81 -4.99
C GLY A 84 -11.42 5.90 -5.22
N LYS A 85 -11.86 5.82 -6.47
CA LYS A 85 -12.79 4.77 -6.91
C LYS A 85 -12.01 3.47 -7.10
N GLY A 86 -12.62 2.35 -6.72
CA GLY A 86 -12.07 1.02 -6.91
C GLY A 86 -13.11 -0.03 -6.56
N GLU A 87 -13.07 -1.17 -7.25
CA GLU A 87 -13.98 -2.29 -7.03
C GLU A 87 -13.31 -3.41 -6.24
N SER A 88 -11.98 -3.37 -6.12
CA SER A 88 -11.18 -4.32 -5.36
C SER A 88 -9.97 -3.64 -4.69
N GLN A 89 -9.40 -4.27 -3.66
CA GLN A 89 -8.15 -3.79 -3.07
C GLN A 89 -6.98 -3.75 -4.06
N PHE A 90 -7.03 -4.49 -5.16
CA PHE A 90 -5.96 -4.50 -6.17
C PHE A 90 -5.95 -3.23 -7.02
N ASP A 91 -7.05 -2.47 -7.05
CA ASP A 91 -7.07 -1.15 -7.69
C ASP A 91 -6.15 -0.15 -6.96
N ILE A 92 -5.76 -0.44 -5.71
CA ILE A 92 -4.73 0.32 -4.98
C ILE A 92 -3.43 0.39 -5.79
N LEU A 93 -2.93 -0.74 -6.30
CA LEU A 93 -1.67 -0.80 -7.06
C LEU A 93 -1.80 -0.03 -8.39
N ARG A 94 -2.97 -0.06 -9.03
CA ARG A 94 -3.22 0.68 -10.28
C ARG A 94 -3.27 2.20 -10.06
N ILE A 95 -3.78 2.64 -8.91
CA ILE A 95 -3.78 4.07 -8.55
C ILE A 95 -2.37 4.52 -8.19
N ALA A 96 -1.64 3.73 -7.42
CA ALA A 96 -0.27 4.00 -7.01
C ALA A 96 0.75 3.87 -8.16
N GLU A 97 0.35 3.24 -9.27
CA GLU A 97 1.24 2.87 -10.38
C GLU A 97 2.44 2.05 -9.89
N THR A 98 2.18 1.14 -8.94
CA THR A 98 3.20 0.26 -8.36
C THR A 98 3.71 -0.70 -9.42
N ASP A 99 5.03 -0.78 -9.58
CA ASP A 99 5.69 -1.83 -10.35
C ASP A 99 6.99 -2.30 -9.67
N ALA A 100 7.58 -3.35 -10.23
CA ALA A 100 8.89 -3.85 -9.86
C ALA A 100 9.71 -3.95 -11.15
N CYS A 101 9.82 -2.84 -11.89
CA CYS A 101 10.45 -2.84 -13.21
C CYS A 101 11.91 -3.31 -13.21
N ASN A 102 12.63 -3.16 -12.09
CA ASN A 102 13.99 -3.71 -11.90
C ASN A 102 14.04 -5.25 -11.95
N TYR A 103 12.88 -5.90 -11.78
CA TYR A 103 12.66 -7.34 -11.83
C TYR A 103 11.76 -7.75 -13.01
N ASP A 104 11.60 -6.89 -14.02
CA ASP A 104 10.77 -7.13 -15.22
C ASP A 104 9.29 -7.45 -14.90
N MET A 105 8.75 -6.93 -13.78
CA MET A 105 7.34 -7.10 -13.40
C MET A 105 6.61 -5.77 -13.35
N MET A 106 5.51 -5.67 -14.10
CA MET A 106 4.63 -4.50 -14.07
C MET A 106 3.46 -4.70 -13.09
N THR A 107 2.65 -3.66 -12.91
CA THR A 107 1.53 -3.61 -11.96
C THR A 107 0.60 -4.83 -12.01
N GLU A 108 0.26 -5.33 -13.21
CA GLU A 108 -0.71 -6.43 -13.33
C GLU A 108 -0.09 -7.77 -12.89
N GLU A 109 1.19 -8.02 -13.17
CA GLU A 109 1.92 -9.19 -12.66
C GLU A 109 2.00 -9.19 -11.13
N LEU A 110 2.19 -8.02 -10.51
CA LEU A 110 2.13 -7.89 -9.05
C LEU A 110 0.72 -8.21 -8.53
N ILE A 111 -0.31 -7.70 -9.19
CA ILE A 111 -1.71 -7.98 -8.83
C ILE A 111 -2.02 -9.48 -8.92
N GLU A 112 -1.59 -10.16 -9.98
CA GLU A 112 -1.80 -11.61 -10.15
C GLU A 112 -1.24 -12.38 -8.94
N LYS A 113 -0.01 -12.04 -8.52
CA LYS A 113 0.62 -12.67 -7.35
C LYS A 113 -0.10 -12.35 -6.04
N LEU A 114 -0.45 -11.09 -5.81
CA LEU A 114 -1.18 -10.68 -4.61
C LEU A 114 -2.57 -11.32 -4.53
N GLN A 115 -3.23 -11.56 -5.67
CA GLN A 115 -4.47 -12.31 -5.73
C GLN A 115 -4.30 -13.79 -5.36
N GLU A 116 -3.15 -14.41 -5.66
CA GLU A 116 -2.83 -15.75 -5.15
C GLU A 116 -2.76 -15.75 -3.62
N TYR A 117 -2.08 -14.76 -3.04
CA TYR A 117 -2.01 -14.60 -1.58
C TYR A 117 -3.37 -14.31 -0.96
N ASP A 118 -4.21 -13.47 -1.59
CA ASP A 118 -5.56 -13.22 -1.10
C ASP A 118 -6.43 -14.48 -1.12
N ARG A 119 -6.32 -15.32 -2.17
CA ARG A 119 -7.03 -16.61 -2.22
C ARG A 119 -6.54 -17.60 -1.17
N ALA A 120 -5.24 -17.64 -0.91
CA ALA A 120 -4.63 -18.61 0.00
C ALA A 120 -4.79 -18.22 1.48
N PHE A 121 -4.60 -16.94 1.79
CA PHE A 121 -4.48 -16.45 3.17
C PHE A 121 -5.51 -15.38 3.51
N GLY A 122 -6.10 -14.74 2.49
CA GLY A 122 -6.78 -13.46 2.64
C GLY A 122 -5.77 -12.38 2.99
N ILE A 123 -5.70 -11.32 2.19
CA ILE A 123 -4.85 -10.16 2.49
C ILE A 123 -5.68 -8.90 2.66
N ASP A 124 -5.11 -7.94 3.37
CA ASP A 124 -5.58 -6.57 3.45
C ASP A 124 -4.44 -5.62 3.06
N ILE A 125 -4.45 -5.15 1.81
CA ILE A 125 -3.47 -4.18 1.30
C ILE A 125 -3.74 -2.83 1.93
N THR A 126 -2.77 -2.29 2.66
CA THR A 126 -2.90 -1.03 3.41
C THR A 126 -2.06 0.10 2.83
N GLN A 127 -0.96 -0.24 2.16
CA GLN A 127 -0.06 0.72 1.51
C GLN A 127 0.32 0.22 0.12
N ALA A 128 0.39 1.15 -0.83
CA ALA A 128 1.12 0.96 -2.07
C ALA A 128 1.66 2.30 -2.57
N GLU A 129 2.89 2.30 -3.04
CA GLU A 129 3.55 3.41 -3.72
C GLU A 129 4.35 2.87 -4.91
N THR A 130 5.26 3.64 -5.49
CA THR A 130 5.94 3.31 -6.77
C THR A 130 6.52 1.90 -6.80
N ASP A 131 7.20 1.49 -5.74
CA ASP A 131 8.04 0.28 -5.67
C ASP A 131 7.75 -0.56 -4.41
N THR A 132 6.68 -0.25 -3.70
CA THR A 132 6.44 -0.78 -2.36
C THR A 132 4.97 -1.15 -2.18
N VAL A 133 4.72 -2.30 -1.56
CA VAL A 133 3.39 -2.76 -1.15
C VAL A 133 3.42 -3.30 0.28
N GLN A 134 2.47 -2.88 1.09
CA GLN A 134 2.26 -3.45 2.42
C GLN A 134 0.87 -4.05 2.57
N PHE A 135 0.81 -5.24 3.17
CA PHE A 135 -0.46 -5.90 3.47
C PHE A 135 -0.42 -6.73 4.75
N PHE A 136 -1.58 -6.91 5.36
CA PHE A 136 -1.79 -7.84 6.47
C PHE A 136 -2.32 -9.19 5.98
N LEU A 137 -1.92 -10.27 6.66
CA LEU A 137 -2.47 -11.61 6.47
C LEU A 137 -3.70 -11.79 7.38
N LYS A 138 -4.82 -12.23 6.80
CA LYS A 138 -6.04 -12.56 7.56
C LYS A 138 -5.98 -13.95 8.18
N ASN A 139 -5.32 -14.89 7.50
CA ASN A 139 -5.09 -16.25 7.96
C ASN A 139 -3.60 -16.58 7.87
N GLU A 140 -3.14 -17.45 8.76
CA GLU A 140 -1.74 -17.87 8.78
C GLU A 140 -1.45 -18.96 7.72
N PRO A 141 -0.30 -18.91 7.03
CA PRO A 141 0.18 -20.03 6.24
C PRO A 141 0.42 -21.27 7.11
N GLU A 142 0.03 -22.44 6.62
CA GLU A 142 0.37 -23.72 7.27
C GLU A 142 1.88 -24.01 7.16
N ASP A 143 2.48 -23.69 6.01
CA ASP A 143 3.92 -23.81 5.76
C ASP A 143 4.56 -22.42 5.62
N TRP A 144 5.05 -21.92 6.74
CA TRP A 144 5.74 -20.63 6.83
C TRP A 144 7.06 -20.58 6.05
N LYS A 145 7.78 -21.70 5.96
CA LYS A 145 9.05 -21.75 5.24
C LYS A 145 8.81 -21.62 3.75
N TRP A 146 7.81 -22.35 3.24
CA TRP A 146 7.39 -22.22 1.86
C TRP A 146 6.93 -20.79 1.56
N PHE A 147 6.07 -20.22 2.40
CA PHE A 147 5.56 -18.87 2.19
C PHE A 147 6.68 -17.82 2.18
N CYS A 148 7.61 -17.86 3.13
CA CYS A 148 8.72 -16.91 3.18
C CYS A 148 9.69 -17.09 2.00
N LYS A 149 9.89 -18.33 1.54
CA LYS A 149 10.66 -18.59 0.32
C LYS A 149 9.95 -18.02 -0.92
N ASP A 150 8.64 -18.21 -1.04
CA ASP A 150 7.85 -17.69 -2.16
C ASP A 150 7.84 -16.15 -2.16
N LEU A 151 7.77 -15.51 -0.98
CA LEU A 151 7.95 -14.06 -0.85
C LEU A 151 9.34 -13.60 -1.31
N TYR A 152 10.40 -14.32 -0.92
CA TYR A 152 11.76 -13.99 -1.36
C TYR A 152 11.94 -14.17 -2.86
N ASP A 153 11.39 -15.23 -3.44
CA ASP A 153 11.44 -15.44 -4.90
C ASP A 153 10.68 -14.31 -5.65
N PHE A 154 9.62 -13.76 -5.05
CA PHE A 154 8.80 -12.67 -5.62
C PHE A 154 9.39 -11.26 -5.39
N CYS A 155 10.04 -11.05 -4.26
CA CYS A 155 10.63 -9.77 -3.87
C CYS A 155 11.94 -10.03 -3.11
N PRO A 156 13.07 -10.24 -3.81
CA PRO A 156 14.32 -10.62 -3.18
C PRO A 156 14.84 -9.60 -2.16
N ASP A 157 14.61 -8.32 -2.42
CA ASP A 157 15.14 -7.21 -1.61
C ASP A 157 14.63 -7.20 -0.18
N ILE A 158 13.46 -7.78 0.13
CA ILE A 158 12.98 -7.92 1.51
C ILE A 158 13.95 -8.73 2.38
N VAL A 159 14.79 -9.55 1.75
CA VAL A 159 15.87 -10.32 2.39
C VAL A 159 17.22 -9.71 2.06
N ASP A 160 17.56 -9.56 0.78
CA ASP A 160 18.93 -9.24 0.34
C ASP A 160 19.36 -7.83 0.77
N GLN A 161 18.42 -6.89 0.81
CA GLN A 161 18.63 -5.52 1.28
C GLN A 161 17.93 -5.23 2.62
N GLY A 162 16.90 -6.00 2.95
CA GLY A 162 16.11 -5.89 4.17
C GLY A 162 16.67 -6.68 5.35
N CYS A 163 15.98 -7.76 5.72
CA CYS A 163 16.21 -8.47 6.98
C CYS A 163 17.43 -9.41 6.99
N GLY A 164 18.04 -9.66 5.83
CA GLY A 164 19.29 -10.40 5.65
C GLY A 164 19.18 -11.93 5.59
N ASN A 165 18.09 -12.56 6.04
CA ASN A 165 17.84 -14.00 5.84
C ASN A 165 16.35 -14.38 6.04
N LEU A 166 16.00 -15.58 5.54
CA LEU A 166 14.64 -16.11 5.59
C LEU A 166 14.15 -16.40 7.01
N GLU A 167 15.02 -16.80 7.94
CA GLU A 167 14.60 -17.07 9.32
C GLU A 167 14.16 -15.80 10.05
N VAL A 168 14.85 -14.67 9.81
CA VAL A 168 14.45 -13.36 10.34
C VAL A 168 13.15 -12.92 9.69
N LEU A 169 13.03 -13.01 8.37
CA LEU A 169 11.78 -12.70 7.64
C LEU A 169 10.59 -13.47 8.23
N GLU A 170 10.74 -14.79 8.39
CA GLU A 170 9.70 -15.65 8.95
C GLU A 170 9.30 -15.20 10.36
N SER A 171 10.27 -14.91 11.22
CA SER A 171 10.02 -14.46 12.59
C SER A 171 9.28 -13.12 12.63
N GLU A 172 9.63 -12.18 11.75
CA GLU A 172 9.01 -10.86 11.71
C GLU A 172 7.56 -10.92 11.20
N ILE A 173 7.32 -11.63 10.09
CA ILE A 173 5.96 -11.77 9.53
C ILE A 173 5.08 -12.56 10.49
N LYS A 174 5.58 -13.62 11.14
CA LYS A 174 4.81 -14.36 12.16
C LYS A 174 4.35 -13.48 13.30
N LYS A 175 5.19 -12.54 13.74
CA LYS A 175 4.91 -11.65 14.86
C LYS A 175 3.93 -10.55 14.47
N ARG A 176 4.12 -9.94 13.30
CA ARG A 176 3.37 -8.74 12.88
C ARG A 176 2.12 -9.08 12.06
N LYS A 177 2.06 -10.27 11.46
CA LYS A 177 1.09 -10.67 10.43
C LYS A 177 1.02 -9.67 9.27
N ALA A 178 2.11 -8.97 9.02
CA ALA A 178 2.24 -7.95 8.00
C ALA A 178 3.44 -8.29 7.12
N VAL A 179 3.29 -8.06 5.82
CA VAL A 179 4.33 -8.19 4.81
C VAL A 179 4.58 -6.81 4.23
N PHE A 180 5.86 -6.45 4.11
CA PHE A 180 6.33 -5.22 3.47
C PHE A 180 7.23 -5.64 2.30
N LEU A 181 6.74 -5.45 1.09
CA LEU A 181 7.45 -5.72 -0.17
C LEU A 181 8.01 -4.41 -0.69
N TRP A 182 9.26 -4.41 -1.13
CA TRP A 182 9.95 -3.27 -1.70
C TRP A 182 10.95 -3.78 -2.75
N TRP A 183 10.93 -3.22 -3.96
CA TRP A 183 11.82 -3.62 -5.07
C TRP A 183 12.71 -2.45 -5.47
N ASP A 184 14.04 -2.58 -5.32
CA ASP A 184 15.04 -1.55 -5.66
C ASP A 184 16.01 -1.99 -6.76
#